data_AF-A0A800JAP6-F1
#
_entry.id   AF-A0A800JAP6-F1
#
_cell.length_a   1.000
_cell.length_b   1.000
_cell.length_c   1.000
_cell.angle_alpha   90.00
_cell.angle_beta   90.00
_cell.angle_gamma   90.00
#
_symmetry.space_group_name_H-M   'P 1'
#
loop_
_entity.id
_entity.type
_entity.pdbx_description
1 polymer ?
#
loop_
_entity_poly.entity_id
_entity_poly.type
_entity_poly.pdbx_seq_one_letter_code
_entity_poly.pdbx_strand_id
1 'polypeptide(L)'
;KYLLNPLFKFFAQSGELLFIGTLGYGMGVAGLCEVIHFSSGIGAFFAGATLAALPYRHEIEDKVEPLKAFGIILFFMGLGFDISELKPEQMLGGLSEGFILAILVVILTIPLMLILGY
;
A
#
# COMPACT_ATOMS: atom_id res chain seq x y z
N LYS A 1 -9.44 20.41 7.20
CA LYS A 1 -8.27 21.18 7.71
C LYS A 1 -8.40 21.57 9.20
N TYR A 2 -9.61 21.85 9.73
CA TYR A 2 -9.77 22.41 11.08
C TYR A 2 -9.80 21.41 12.25
N LEU A 3 -10.21 20.14 12.06
CA LEU A 3 -10.28 19.16 13.17
C LEU A 3 -9.03 18.28 13.31
N LEU A 4 -8.43 17.84 12.20
CA LEU A 4 -7.24 16.97 12.25
C LEU A 4 -6.00 17.70 12.80
N ASN A 5 -5.84 18.97 12.46
CA ASN A 5 -4.65 19.73 12.82
C ASN A 5 -4.49 19.91 14.35
N PRO A 6 -5.52 20.30 15.13
CA PRO A 6 -5.40 20.35 16.59
C PRO A 6 -5.26 18.96 17.25
N LEU A 7 -5.90 17.92 16.69
CA LEU A 7 -5.77 16.56 17.20
C LEU A 7 -4.33 16.04 17.04
N PHE A 8 -3.76 16.17 15.86
CA PHE A 8 -2.37 15.76 15.61
C PHE A 8 -1.35 16.67 16.28
N LYS A 9 -1.68 17.93 16.56
CA LYS A 9 -0.86 18.81 17.42
C LYS A 9 -0.78 18.29 18.86
N PHE A 10 -1.85 17.70 19.39
CA PHE A 10 -1.82 17.02 20.69
C PHE A 10 -0.97 15.75 20.63
N PHE A 11 -1.12 14.95 19.57
CA PHE A 11 -0.32 13.74 19.40
C PHE A 11 1.17 14.01 19.19
N ALA A 12 1.53 15.13 18.55
CA ALA A 12 2.92 15.56 18.36
C ALA A 12 3.65 15.93 19.67
N GLN A 13 2.98 15.92 20.84
CA GLN A 13 3.64 16.11 22.13
C GLN A 13 4.60 14.96 22.50
N SER A 14 4.37 13.75 21.96
CA SER A 14 5.25 12.60 22.15
C SER A 14 5.32 11.79 20.85
N GLY A 15 6.51 11.36 20.47
CA GLY A 15 6.69 10.53 19.27
C GLY A 15 5.93 9.20 19.33
N GLU A 16 5.72 8.63 20.52
CA GLU A 16 4.92 7.41 20.69
C GLU A 16 3.43 7.69 20.50
N LEU A 17 2.95 8.82 21.03
CA LEU A 17 1.55 9.22 20.90
C LEU A 17 1.22 9.60 19.45
N LEU A 18 2.15 10.24 18.74
CA LEU A 18 2.05 10.51 17.32
C LEU A 18 1.96 9.23 16.49
N PHE A 19 2.77 8.22 16.84
CA PHE A 19 2.72 6.91 16.17
C PHE A 19 1.37 6.22 16.40
N ILE A 20 0.95 6.06 17.66
CA ILE A 20 -0.34 5.42 18.00
C ILE A 20 -1.51 6.18 17.39
N GLY A 21 -1.50 7.52 17.45
CA GLY A 21 -2.54 8.37 16.87
C GLY A 21 -2.60 8.28 15.35
N THR A 22 -1.46 8.18 14.68
CA THR A 22 -1.37 7.96 13.23
C THR A 22 -1.98 6.62 12.83
N LEU A 23 -1.58 5.54 13.52
CA LEU A 23 -2.11 4.20 13.23
C LEU A 23 -3.60 4.11 13.53
N GLY A 24 -4.03 4.63 14.67
CA GLY A 24 -5.43 4.68 15.05
C GLY A 24 -6.28 5.45 14.04
N TYR A 25 -5.78 6.58 13.55
CA TYR A 25 -6.46 7.34 12.48
C TYR A 25 -6.51 6.55 11.17
N GLY A 26 -5.40 5.95 10.74
CA GLY A 26 -5.34 5.13 9.52
C GLY A 26 -6.31 3.95 9.56
N MET A 27 -6.28 3.17 10.64
CA MET A 27 -7.18 2.04 10.85
C MET A 27 -8.64 2.49 10.99
N GLY A 28 -8.89 3.62 11.67
CA GLY A 28 -10.23 4.18 11.84
C GLY A 28 -10.85 4.59 10.50
N VAL A 29 -10.10 5.28 9.64
CA VAL A 29 -10.57 5.67 8.30
C VAL A 29 -10.77 4.43 7.42
N ALA A 30 -9.85 3.47 7.45
CA ALA A 30 -9.98 2.22 6.70
C ALA A 30 -11.23 1.43 7.12
N GLY A 31 -11.49 1.30 8.41
CA GLY A 31 -12.69 0.63 8.93
C GLY A 31 -13.98 1.38 8.62
N LEU A 32 -13.96 2.72 8.66
CA LEU A 32 -15.12 3.52 8.22
C LEU A 32 -15.43 3.31 6.73
N CYS A 33 -14.41 3.21 5.88
CA CYS A 33 -14.61 2.89 4.47
C CYS A 33 -15.24 1.51 4.27
N GLU A 34 -14.84 0.52 5.06
CA GLU A 34 -15.42 -0.83 5.02
C GLU A 34 -16.91 -0.85 5.38
N VAL A 35 -17.34 -0.05 6.36
CA VAL A 35 -18.77 0.13 6.72
C VAL A 35 -19.57 0.73 5.57
N ILE A 36 -18.95 1.56 4.74
CA ILE A 36 -19.58 2.21 3.58
C ILE A 36 -19.45 1.31 2.32
N HIS A 37 -18.99 0.06 2.45
CA HIS A 37 -18.72 -0.90 1.37
C HIS A 37 -17.62 -0.45 0.38
N PHE A 38 -16.76 0.48 0.79
CA PHE A 38 -15.52 0.77 0.06
C PHE A 38 -14.42 -0.21 0.48
N SER A 39 -13.47 -0.44 -0.43
CA SER A 39 -12.27 -1.22 -0.12
C SER A 39 -11.46 -0.53 0.99
N SER A 40 -10.98 -1.33 1.94
CA SER A 40 -10.07 -0.89 3.00
C SER A 40 -8.81 -0.21 2.45
N GLY A 41 -8.35 -0.60 1.25
CA GLY A 41 -7.22 0.04 0.56
C GLY A 41 -7.51 1.50 0.18
N ILE A 42 -8.74 1.81 -0.23
CA ILE A 42 -9.15 3.19 -0.55
C ILE A 42 -9.16 4.03 0.73
N GLY A 43 -9.65 3.47 1.83
CA GLY A 43 -9.64 4.14 3.13
C GLY A 43 -8.23 4.41 3.66
N ALA A 44 -7.33 3.43 3.57
CA ALA A 44 -5.92 3.60 3.94
C ALA A 44 -5.22 4.67 3.08
N PHE A 45 -5.47 4.69 1.77
CA PHE A 45 -4.95 5.73 0.87
C PHE A 45 -5.46 7.12 1.26
N PHE A 46 -6.77 7.24 1.52
CA PHE A 46 -7.36 8.52 1.92
C PHE A 46 -6.79 9.02 3.24
N ALA A 47 -6.62 8.14 4.23
CA ALA A 47 -5.96 8.47 5.49
C ALA A 47 -4.52 8.96 5.28
N GLY A 48 -3.75 8.29 4.42
CA GLY A 48 -2.41 8.73 4.06
C GLY A 48 -2.40 10.12 3.42
N ALA A 49 -3.31 10.37 2.48
CA ALA A 49 -3.43 11.67 1.80
C ALA A 49 -3.78 12.81 2.76
N THR A 50 -4.65 12.57 3.76
CA THR A 50 -5.00 13.59 4.75
C THR A 50 -3.86 13.86 5.74
N LEU A 51 -3.09 12.83 6.12
CA LEU A 51 -1.91 12.97 6.98
C LEU A 51 -0.75 13.66 6.27
N ALA A 52 -0.55 13.40 4.98
CA ALA A 52 0.50 14.05 4.18
C ALA A 52 0.31 15.58 4.07
N ALA A 53 -0.92 16.06 4.23
CA ALA A 53 -1.26 17.49 4.23
C ALA A 53 -1.01 18.20 5.58
N LEU A 54 -0.61 17.46 6.64
CA LEU A 54 -0.31 18.02 7.96
C LEU A 54 1.13 18.54 8.05
N PRO A 55 1.39 19.54 8.91
CA PRO A 55 2.75 20.06 9.13
C PRO A 55 3.69 19.01 9.76
N TYR A 56 3.14 18.02 10.46
CA TYR A 56 3.88 16.93 11.13
C TYR A 56 4.20 15.74 10.21
N ARG A 57 3.99 15.86 8.90
CA ARG A 57 4.12 14.75 7.95
C ARG A 57 5.48 14.02 8.02
N HIS A 58 6.57 14.74 8.25
CA HIS A 58 7.91 14.17 8.31
C HIS A 58 8.09 13.33 9.58
N GLU A 59 7.66 13.84 10.72
CA GLU A 59 7.69 13.08 11.98
C GLU A 59 6.80 11.84 11.92
N ILE A 60 5.64 11.94 11.25
CA ILE A 60 4.75 10.81 11.00
C ILE A 60 5.44 9.77 10.12
N GLU A 61 6.07 10.20 9.02
CA GLU A 61 6.78 9.32 8.08
C GLU A 61 7.89 8.53 8.78
N ASP A 62 8.73 9.21 9.56
CA ASP A 62 9.83 8.58 10.32
C ASP A 62 9.32 7.50 11.29
N LYS A 63 8.14 7.70 11.88
CA LYS A 63 7.55 6.75 12.83
C LYS A 63 6.86 5.58 12.14
N VAL A 64 6.26 5.79 10.96
CA VAL A 64 5.52 4.76 10.22
C VAL A 64 6.42 3.95 9.30
N GLU A 65 7.59 4.47 8.92
CA GLU A 65 8.54 3.77 8.04
C GLU A 65 8.91 2.34 8.49
N PRO A 66 9.21 2.07 9.77
CA PRO A 66 9.48 0.71 10.24
C PRO A 66 8.27 -0.22 10.03
N LEU A 67 7.05 0.27 10.26
CA LEU A 67 5.83 -0.50 10.05
C LEU A 67 5.59 -0.79 8.57
N LYS A 68 5.85 0.20 7.69
CA LYS A 68 5.80 0.03 6.24
C LYS A 68 6.77 -1.07 5.80
N ALA A 69 8.01 -1.02 6.25
CA ALA A 69 9.02 -2.05 5.95
C ALA A 69 8.59 -3.44 6.44
N PHE A 70 8.09 -3.53 7.67
CA PHE A 70 7.57 -4.78 8.22
C PHE A 70 6.37 -5.31 7.43
N GLY A 71 5.41 -4.44 7.09
CA GLY A 71 4.24 -4.80 6.30
C GLY A 71 4.59 -5.30 4.91
N ILE A 72 5.62 -4.72 4.27
CA ILE A 72 6.14 -5.20 2.98
C ILE A 72 6.70 -6.62 3.12
N ILE A 73 7.49 -6.88 4.18
CA ILE A 73 8.02 -8.22 4.45
C ILE A 73 6.88 -9.22 4.64
N LEU A 74 5.86 -8.87 5.43
CA LEU A 74 4.70 -9.73 5.67
C LEU A 74 3.88 -9.97 4.38
N PHE A 75 3.70 -8.94 3.55
CA PHE A 75 3.01 -9.05 2.27
C PHE A 75 3.70 -10.06 1.35
N PHE A 76 5.02 -9.92 1.17
CA PHE A 76 5.78 -10.85 0.33
C PHE A 76 5.87 -12.26 0.93
N MET A 77 5.96 -12.38 2.26
CA MET A 77 5.91 -13.67 2.93
C MET A 77 4.57 -14.37 2.69
N GLY A 78 3.45 -13.64 2.79
CA GLY A 78 2.11 -14.14 2.50
C GLY A 78 1.97 -14.62 1.06
N LEU A 79 2.41 -13.80 0.08
CA LEU A 79 2.44 -14.20 -1.33
C LEU A 79 3.27 -15.47 -1.56
N GLY A 80 4.40 -15.61 -0.86
CA GLY A 80 5.24 -16.82 -0.93
C GLY A 80 4.55 -18.08 -0.39
N PHE A 81 3.72 -17.96 0.65
CA PHE A 81 2.95 -19.09 1.17
C PHE A 81 1.85 -19.52 0.21
N ASP A 82 1.11 -18.59 -0.41
CA ASP A 82 0.12 -18.92 -1.43
C ASP A 82 0.74 -19.69 -2.62
N ILE A 83 1.97 -19.34 -3.00
CA ILE A 83 2.73 -20.05 -4.05
C ILE A 83 3.12 -21.47 -3.60
N SER A 84 3.37 -21.67 -2.31
CA SER A 84 3.78 -22.98 -1.77
C SER A 84 2.66 -24.02 -1.76
N GLU A 85 1.40 -23.58 -1.81
CA GLU A 85 0.23 -24.46 -1.91
C GLU A 85 -0.14 -24.84 -3.35
N LEU A 86 0.59 -24.33 -4.35
CA LEU A 86 0.31 -24.63 -5.76
C LEU A 86 0.59 -26.09 -6.10
N LYS A 87 -0.37 -26.74 -6.77
CA LYS A 87 -0.18 -28.09 -7.30
C LYS A 87 0.91 -28.08 -8.38
N PRO A 88 1.71 -29.17 -8.54
CA PRO A 88 2.77 -29.24 -9.56
C PRO A 88 2.30 -28.94 -10.99
N GLU A 89 1.06 -29.29 -11.31
CA GLU A 89 0.42 -29.02 -12.61
C GLU A 89 0.18 -27.52 -12.85
N GLN A 90 -0.19 -26.77 -11.80
CA GLN A 90 -0.38 -25.33 -11.86
C GLN A 90 0.95 -24.57 -11.91
N MET A 91 2.03 -25.14 -11.36
CA MET A 91 3.36 -24.55 -11.48
C MET A 91 3.88 -24.59 -12.92
N LEU A 92 3.70 -25.71 -13.63
CA LEU A 92 4.07 -25.85 -15.04
C LEU A 92 3.17 -25.01 -15.96
N GLY A 93 1.86 -24.98 -15.69
CA GLY A 93 0.90 -24.12 -16.39
C GLY A 93 1.23 -22.64 -16.20
N GLY A 94 1.47 -22.20 -14.96
CA GLY A 94 1.81 -20.81 -14.64
C GLY A 94 3.14 -20.36 -15.25
N LEU A 95 4.13 -21.25 -15.39
CA LEU A 95 5.36 -20.97 -16.14
C LEU A 95 5.07 -20.72 -17.63
N SER A 96 4.22 -21.54 -18.24
CA SER A 96 3.85 -21.36 -19.65
C SER A 96 3.05 -20.08 -19.88
N GLU A 97 2.06 -19.79 -19.03
CA GLU A 97 1.26 -18.58 -19.08
C GLU A 97 2.10 -17.32 -18.82
N GLY A 98 2.99 -17.39 -17.82
CA GLY A 98 3.92 -16.30 -17.50
C GLY A 98 4.88 -16.00 -18.66
N PHE A 99 5.38 -17.04 -19.33
CA PHE A 99 6.26 -16.87 -20.50
C PHE A 99 5.50 -16.26 -21.69
N ILE A 100 4.27 -16.70 -21.92
CA ILE A 100 3.39 -16.14 -22.97
C ILE A 100 3.09 -14.67 -22.68
N LEU A 101 2.72 -14.32 -21.45
CA LEU A 101 2.48 -12.93 -21.05
C LEU A 101 3.73 -12.07 -21.20
N ALA A 102 4.91 -12.56 -20.80
CA ALA A 102 6.17 -11.85 -20.97
C ALA A 102 6.47 -11.55 -22.44
N ILE A 103 6.34 -12.56 -23.32
CA ILE A 103 6.54 -12.38 -24.77
C ILE A 103 5.52 -11.39 -25.33
N LEU A 104 4.24 -11.52 -24.96
CA LEU A 104 3.18 -10.65 -25.43
C LEU A 104 3.41 -9.20 -25.02
N VAL A 105 3.80 -8.95 -23.76
CA VAL A 105 4.16 -7.61 -23.27
C VAL A 105 5.33 -7.06 -24.07
N VAL A 106 6.41 -7.82 -24.29
CA VAL A 106 7.57 -7.36 -25.07
C VAL A 106 7.18 -7.02 -26.51
N ILE A 107 6.44 -7.90 -27.19
CA ILE A 107 6.01 -7.70 -28.59
C ILE A 107 5.05 -6.52 -28.71
N LEU A 108 4.19 -6.27 -27.72
CA LEU A 108 3.24 -5.15 -27.76
C LEU A 108 3.92 -3.81 -27.40
N THR A 109 4.87 -3.82 -26.47
CA THR A 109 5.51 -2.60 -25.97
C THR A 109 6.45 -1.97 -27.00
N ILE A 110 7.18 -2.78 -27.77
CA ILE A 110 8.11 -2.30 -28.82
C ILE A 110 7.40 -1.46 -29.92
N PRO A 111 6.34 -1.93 -30.59
CA PRO A 111 5.62 -1.15 -31.60
C PRO A 111 4.87 0.03 -30.97
N LEU A 112 4.40 -0.09 -29.72
CA LEU A 112 3.77 1.01 -29.01
C LEU A 112 4.75 2.17 -28.76
N MET A 113 5.99 1.88 -28.35
CA MET A 113 7.06 2.89 -28.21
C MET A 113 7.37 3.58 -29.54
N LEU A 114 7.45 2.82 -30.64
CA LEU A 114 7.69 3.35 -31.98
C LEU A 114 6.56 4.27 -32.47
N ILE A 115 5.29 3.95 -32.14
CA ILE A 115 4.13 4.79 -32.51
C ILE A 115 4.06 6.07 -31.66
N LEU A 116 4.47 6.00 -30.38
CA LEU A 116 4.53 7.14 -29.46
C LEU A 116 5.75 8.06 -29.69
N GLY A 117 6.65 7.71 -30.62
CA GLY A 117 7.76 8.55 -31.05
C GLY A 117 8.94 8.60 -30.08
N TYR A 118 9.11 7.57 -29.24
CA TYR A 118 10.33 7.34 -28.46
C TYR A 118 11.42 6.64 -29.27
#